data_AF-A0A1D1V9I0-F1
#
_entry.id   AF-A0A1D1V9I0-F1
#
_cell.length_a   1.000
_cell.length_b   1.000
_cell.length_c   1.000
_cell.angle_alpha   90.00
_cell.angle_beta   90.00
_cell.angle_gamma   90.00
#
_symmetry.space_group_name_H-M   'P 1'
#
loop_
_entity.id
_entity.type
_entity.pdbx_description
1 polymer ?
#
loop_
_entity_poly.entity_id
_entity_poly.type
_entity_poly.pdbx_seq_one_letter_code
_entity_poly.pdbx_strand_id
1 'polypeptide(L)'
;MLTKHLIIFCACYVGILEANQCALLPGDLELTRGCTTRVHWKDGTAPRKIRYVSIKCDGRSLNSLQNVLNYFDQFNCSGPLHLQISKPSYSLEPPVFRRVASHLYHLDLLDLHPTLPGLPKSFDGLRALKMLTLRFQDRSTAEVTMSKTLFVDLNKLEYVKIYARSVLLNIKPDTLKTLNHLQCLVLSGSNFACNCPTLDTVRWIQNQKPSSLHGQYKDPVTHRVEQCRIGTAVCGSTNEPITNQGQYNCTPSGI
;
A
#
# COMPACT_ATOMS: atom_id res chain seq x y z
N MET A 1 6.27 -59.65 -19.15
CA MET A 1 7.22 -58.54 -18.91
C MET A 1 6.73 -57.29 -19.64
N LEU A 2 5.93 -56.42 -19.01
CA LEU A 2 5.52 -55.10 -19.57
C LEU A 2 4.70 -54.30 -18.53
N THR A 3 5.32 -53.85 -17.44
CA THR A 3 4.62 -53.05 -16.40
C THR A 3 5.59 -52.15 -15.61
N LYS A 4 6.43 -51.37 -16.30
CA LYS A 4 7.32 -50.37 -15.64
C LYS A 4 7.42 -49.00 -16.32
N HIS A 5 6.51 -48.64 -17.23
CA HIS A 5 6.61 -47.36 -17.97
C HIS A 5 5.43 -46.39 -17.75
N LEU A 6 4.49 -46.69 -16.86
CA LEU A 6 3.28 -45.88 -16.66
C LEU A 6 3.30 -44.95 -15.43
N ILE A 7 4.42 -44.83 -14.69
CA ILE A 7 4.47 -44.04 -13.44
C ILE A 7 5.11 -42.65 -13.63
N ILE A 8 5.83 -42.40 -14.72
CA ILE A 8 6.57 -41.13 -14.90
C ILE A 8 5.69 -40.03 -15.54
N PHE A 9 4.60 -40.37 -16.25
CA PHE A 9 3.72 -39.38 -16.88
C PHE A 9 2.77 -38.65 -15.91
N CYS A 10 2.49 -39.19 -14.72
CA CYS A 10 1.61 -38.53 -13.75
C CYS A 10 2.29 -37.37 -12.99
N ALA A 11 3.58 -37.46 -12.68
CA ALA A 11 4.26 -36.44 -11.88
C ALA A 11 4.46 -35.11 -12.64
N CYS A 12 4.70 -35.16 -13.96
CA CYS A 12 4.80 -33.95 -14.78
C CYS A 12 3.45 -33.25 -14.97
N TYR A 13 2.33 -34.00 -14.95
CA TYR A 13 1.00 -33.41 -15.13
C TYR A 13 0.51 -32.70 -13.86
N VAL A 14 0.83 -33.23 -12.68
CA VAL A 14 0.48 -32.61 -11.39
C VAL A 14 1.22 -31.28 -11.18
N GLY A 15 2.50 -31.19 -11.54
CA GLY A 15 3.27 -29.94 -11.43
C GLY A 15 2.80 -28.81 -12.37
N ILE A 16 2.21 -29.16 -13.53
CA ILE A 16 1.63 -28.17 -14.47
C ILE A 16 0.26 -27.67 -13.98
N LEU A 17 -0.48 -28.50 -13.23
CA LEU A 17 -1.78 -28.14 -12.66
C LEU A 17 -1.65 -27.27 -11.40
N GLU A 18 -0.69 -27.55 -10.52
CA GLU A 18 -0.48 -26.75 -9.30
C GLU A 18 -0.06 -25.29 -9.61
N ALA A 19 0.71 -25.07 -10.69
CA ALA A 19 1.17 -23.74 -11.07
C ALA A 19 0.07 -22.80 -11.62
N ASN A 20 -1.13 -23.33 -11.89
CA ASN A 20 -2.20 -22.58 -12.57
C ASN A 20 -3.48 -22.37 -11.75
N GLN A 21 -3.55 -22.82 -10.49
CA GLN A 21 -4.77 -22.64 -9.69
C GLN A 21 -5.10 -21.17 -9.45
N CYS A 22 -4.10 -20.28 -9.38
CA CYS A 22 -4.32 -18.84 -9.30
C CYS A 22 -5.06 -18.24 -10.51
N ALA A 23 -4.97 -18.88 -11.68
CA ALA A 23 -5.72 -18.44 -12.86
C ALA A 23 -7.23 -18.60 -12.67
N LEU A 24 -7.65 -19.44 -11.70
CA LEU A 24 -9.05 -19.68 -11.34
C LEU A 24 -9.56 -18.72 -10.26
N LEU A 25 -8.77 -17.71 -9.85
CA LEU A 25 -9.20 -16.74 -8.87
C LEU A 25 -10.49 -16.04 -9.34
N PRO A 26 -11.60 -16.15 -8.60
CA PRO A 26 -12.86 -15.57 -9.04
C PRO A 26 -12.76 -14.05 -9.07
N GLY A 27 -13.22 -13.47 -10.18
CA GLY A 27 -13.39 -12.03 -10.34
C GLY A 27 -14.88 -11.70 -10.48
N ASP A 28 -15.37 -10.80 -9.63
CA ASP A 28 -16.74 -10.26 -9.65
C ASP A 28 -17.86 -11.31 -9.74
N LEU A 29 -17.66 -12.46 -9.08
CA LEU A 29 -18.73 -13.44 -8.84
C LEU A 29 -19.56 -13.06 -7.62
N GLU A 30 -20.69 -13.74 -7.40
CA GLU A 30 -21.66 -13.43 -6.34
C GLU A 30 -21.03 -13.24 -4.95
N LEU A 31 -20.06 -14.10 -4.58
CA LEU A 31 -19.37 -14.06 -3.28
C LEU A 31 -18.20 -13.06 -3.22
N THR A 32 -17.75 -12.53 -4.36
CA THR A 32 -16.63 -11.58 -4.47
C THR A 32 -17.05 -10.30 -5.19
N ARG A 33 -18.36 -9.98 -5.18
CA ARG A 33 -18.92 -8.84 -5.92
C ARG A 33 -18.21 -7.56 -5.51
N GLY A 34 -17.85 -6.75 -6.51
CA GLY A 34 -17.10 -5.51 -6.32
C GLY A 34 -15.59 -5.69 -6.22
N CYS A 35 -15.09 -6.94 -6.28
CA CYS A 35 -13.66 -7.26 -6.36
C CYS A 35 -13.32 -7.91 -7.70
N THR A 36 -12.26 -7.44 -8.35
CA THR A 36 -11.71 -8.01 -9.58
C THR A 36 -10.30 -8.53 -9.33
N THR A 37 -9.97 -9.66 -9.95
CA THR A 37 -8.67 -10.34 -9.82
C THR A 37 -7.99 -10.41 -11.18
N ARG A 38 -6.67 -10.24 -11.21
CA ARG A 38 -5.83 -10.44 -12.40
C ARG A 38 -4.51 -11.07 -12.02
N VAL A 39 -4.13 -12.15 -12.71
CA VAL A 39 -2.81 -12.77 -12.55
C VAL A 39 -1.89 -12.26 -13.64
N HIS A 40 -0.74 -11.72 -13.23
CA HIS A 40 0.29 -11.25 -14.13
C HIS A 40 1.42 -12.28 -14.16
N TRP A 41 1.73 -12.77 -15.35
CA TRP A 41 2.76 -13.79 -15.57
C TRP A 41 4.11 -13.15 -15.91
N LYS A 42 5.20 -13.87 -15.66
CA LYS A 42 6.54 -13.50 -16.15
C LYS A 42 6.70 -14.03 -17.58
N ASP A 43 7.03 -13.14 -18.51
CA ASP A 43 7.23 -13.51 -19.92
C ASP A 43 8.44 -14.43 -20.09
N GLY A 44 8.35 -15.36 -21.04
CA GLY A 44 9.49 -16.19 -21.48
C GLY A 44 9.94 -17.29 -20.52
N THR A 45 9.20 -17.58 -19.44
CA THR A 45 9.53 -18.69 -18.53
C THR A 45 8.58 -19.87 -18.71
N ALA A 46 9.12 -21.06 -18.96
CA ALA A 46 8.41 -22.34 -18.86
C ALA A 46 9.01 -23.14 -17.68
N PRO A 47 8.21 -23.59 -16.70
CA PRO A 47 6.78 -23.30 -16.52
C PRO A 47 6.51 -21.81 -16.24
N ARG A 48 5.29 -21.33 -16.56
CA ARG A 48 4.89 -19.94 -16.33
C ARG A 48 4.98 -19.62 -14.84
N LYS A 49 5.79 -18.62 -14.48
CA LYS A 49 5.88 -18.12 -13.10
C LYS A 49 4.99 -16.90 -12.93
N ILE A 50 4.24 -16.85 -11.84
CA ILE A 50 3.46 -15.67 -11.46
C ILE A 50 4.45 -14.54 -11.15
N ARG A 51 4.30 -13.40 -11.81
CA ARG A 51 5.01 -12.17 -11.48
C ARG A 51 4.33 -11.49 -10.30
N TYR A 52 3.01 -11.35 -10.34
CA TYR A 52 2.17 -10.89 -9.24
C TYR A 52 0.68 -11.15 -9.49
N VAL A 53 -0.13 -11.02 -8.45
CA VAL A 53 -1.60 -11.00 -8.52
C VAL A 53 -2.08 -9.60 -8.14
N SER A 54 -2.99 -9.05 -8.93
CA SER A 54 -3.66 -7.77 -8.64
C SER A 54 -5.10 -8.04 -8.23
N ILE A 55 -5.50 -7.55 -7.06
CA ILE A 55 -6.87 -7.58 -6.57
C ILE A 55 -7.33 -6.13 -6.40
N LYS A 56 -8.46 -5.77 -7.01
CA LYS A 56 -9.05 -4.43 -6.91
C LYS A 56 -10.47 -4.53 -6.40
N CYS A 57 -10.75 -3.94 -5.25
CA CYS A 57 -12.06 -3.92 -4.63
C CYS A 57 -12.63 -2.48 -4.55
N ASP A 58 -13.95 -2.37 -4.68
CA ASP A 58 -14.71 -1.11 -4.61
C ASP A 58 -15.00 -0.62 -3.18
N GLY A 59 -14.52 -1.37 -2.18
CA GLY A 59 -14.60 -1.03 -0.77
C GLY A 59 -15.98 -1.12 -0.14
N ARG A 60 -17.00 -1.65 -0.81
CA ARG A 60 -18.37 -1.69 -0.28
C ARG A 60 -18.67 -2.86 0.65
N SER A 61 -17.96 -3.98 0.49
CA SER A 61 -18.22 -5.24 1.20
C SER A 61 -16.93 -5.84 1.77
N LEU A 62 -16.83 -5.91 3.11
CA LEU A 62 -15.74 -6.59 3.81
C LEU A 62 -15.75 -8.09 3.50
N ASN A 63 -16.93 -8.71 3.43
CA ASN A 63 -17.08 -10.13 3.14
C ASN A 63 -16.56 -10.47 1.74
N SER A 64 -16.84 -9.63 0.74
CA SER A 64 -16.30 -9.81 -0.62
C SER A 64 -14.77 -9.77 -0.63
N LEU A 65 -14.17 -8.82 0.10
CA LEU A 65 -12.72 -8.73 0.26
C LEU A 65 -12.16 -9.98 0.96
N GLN A 66 -12.75 -10.39 2.09
CA GLN A 66 -12.29 -11.58 2.81
C GLN A 66 -12.40 -12.84 1.96
N ASN A 67 -13.48 -13.01 1.21
CA ASN A 67 -13.65 -14.14 0.31
C ASN A 67 -12.56 -14.19 -0.77
N VAL A 68 -12.27 -13.06 -1.43
CA VAL A 68 -11.22 -13.05 -2.48
C VAL A 68 -9.82 -13.31 -1.89
N LEU A 69 -9.52 -12.80 -0.69
CA LEU A 69 -8.26 -13.09 0.00
C LEU A 69 -8.19 -14.55 0.49
N ASN A 70 -9.31 -15.14 0.91
CA ASN A 70 -9.40 -16.56 1.24
C ASN A 70 -9.18 -17.45 0.02
N TYR A 71 -9.72 -17.08 -1.14
CA TYR A 71 -9.46 -17.81 -2.39
C TYR A 71 -8.00 -17.71 -2.83
N PHE A 72 -7.36 -16.55 -2.66
CA PHE A 72 -5.92 -16.39 -2.90
C PHE A 72 -5.09 -17.39 -2.08
N ASP A 73 -5.42 -17.54 -0.80
CA ASP A 73 -4.78 -18.49 0.12
C ASP A 73 -5.12 -19.95 -0.24
N GLN A 74 -6.40 -20.27 -0.48
CA GLN A 74 -6.85 -21.62 -0.84
C GLN A 74 -6.25 -22.15 -2.14
N PHE A 75 -6.09 -21.30 -3.16
CA PHE A 75 -5.45 -21.67 -4.42
C PHE A 75 -3.92 -21.61 -4.36
N ASN A 76 -3.35 -21.46 -3.15
CA ASN A 76 -1.91 -21.47 -2.87
C ASN A 76 -1.13 -20.50 -3.77
N CYS A 77 -1.63 -19.28 -3.92
CA CYS A 77 -0.99 -18.28 -4.75
C CYS A 77 0.31 -17.76 -4.13
N SER A 78 1.44 -18.22 -4.68
CA SER A 78 2.79 -17.97 -4.17
C SER A 78 3.44 -16.67 -4.69
N GLY A 79 2.71 -15.86 -5.46
CA GLY A 79 3.21 -14.61 -6.03
C GLY A 79 2.99 -13.39 -5.12
N PRO A 80 3.74 -12.29 -5.34
CA PRO A 80 3.43 -11.00 -4.73
C PRO A 80 1.98 -10.58 -5.00
N LEU A 81 1.31 -10.05 -3.99
CA LEU A 81 -0.04 -9.52 -4.06
C LEU A 81 -0.01 -7.99 -4.06
N HIS A 82 -0.70 -7.42 -5.03
CA HIS A 82 -1.05 -6.01 -5.11
C HIS A 82 -2.54 -5.85 -4.85
N LEU A 83 -2.89 -5.29 -3.69
CA LEU A 83 -4.27 -5.05 -3.29
C LEU A 83 -4.61 -3.56 -3.39
N GLN A 84 -5.67 -3.24 -4.12
CA GLN A 84 -6.22 -1.91 -4.23
C GLN A 84 -7.64 -1.91 -3.67
N ILE A 85 -7.95 -1.05 -2.71
CA ILE A 85 -9.28 -0.91 -2.12
C ILE A 85 -9.70 0.54 -2.29
N SER A 86 -10.79 0.78 -3.02
CA SER A 86 -11.32 2.12 -3.25
C SER A 86 -12.51 2.37 -2.32
N LYS A 87 -12.64 3.54 -1.71
CA LYS A 87 -13.80 3.92 -0.86
C LYS A 87 -14.19 2.86 0.19
N PRO A 88 -13.25 2.36 1.01
CA PRO A 88 -13.55 1.34 2.02
C PRO A 88 -14.60 1.84 3.03
N SER A 89 -15.77 1.23 3.07
CA SER A 89 -16.86 1.55 4.01
C SER A 89 -16.75 0.83 5.36
N TYR A 90 -15.64 0.12 5.60
CA TYR A 90 -15.38 -0.74 6.75
C TYR A 90 -13.95 -0.54 7.27
N SER A 91 -13.68 -0.97 8.52
CA SER A 91 -12.33 -0.93 9.08
C SER A 91 -11.43 -2.00 8.46
N LEU A 92 -10.19 -1.62 8.13
CA LEU A 92 -9.16 -2.50 7.57
C LEU A 92 -8.19 -2.98 8.65
N GLU A 93 -8.72 -3.57 9.72
CA GLU A 93 -7.91 -4.07 10.84
C GLU A 93 -6.97 -5.22 10.41
N PRO A 94 -5.84 -5.44 11.11
CA PRO A 94 -4.86 -6.49 10.81
C PRO A 94 -5.45 -7.89 10.51
N PRO A 95 -6.51 -8.37 11.19
CA PRO A 95 -7.11 -9.67 10.89
C PRO A 95 -7.62 -9.84 9.45
N VAL A 96 -7.98 -8.76 8.76
CA VAL A 96 -8.44 -8.79 7.36
C VAL A 96 -7.35 -9.34 6.42
N PHE A 97 -6.08 -9.02 6.72
CA PHE A 97 -4.95 -9.37 5.86
C PHE A 97 -4.18 -10.60 6.32
N ARG A 98 -4.53 -11.18 7.48
CA ARG A 98 -3.72 -12.19 8.18
C ARG A 98 -3.23 -13.34 7.29
N ARG A 99 -4.10 -13.86 6.40
CA ARG A 99 -3.78 -14.98 5.50
C ARG A 99 -2.83 -14.60 4.36
N VAL A 100 -2.89 -13.35 3.92
CA VAL A 100 -2.11 -12.86 2.76
C VAL A 100 -0.95 -11.95 3.17
N ALA A 101 -0.73 -11.73 4.48
CA ALA A 101 0.23 -10.75 4.98
C ALA A 101 1.68 -11.00 4.52
N SER A 102 2.07 -12.26 4.32
CA SER A 102 3.39 -12.64 3.78
C SER A 102 3.54 -12.40 2.27
N HIS A 103 2.43 -12.23 1.56
CA HIS A 103 2.36 -12.02 0.12
C HIS A 103 1.94 -10.60 -0.26
N LEU A 104 1.35 -9.83 0.66
CA LEU A 104 0.89 -8.46 0.41
C LEU A 104 2.07 -7.50 0.31
N TYR A 105 2.52 -7.26 -0.92
CA TYR A 105 3.66 -6.38 -1.19
C TYR A 105 3.21 -4.94 -1.41
N HIS A 106 2.06 -4.75 -2.06
CA HIS A 106 1.50 -3.42 -2.31
C HIS A 106 0.08 -3.30 -1.78
N LEU A 107 -0.17 -2.20 -1.10
CA LEU A 107 -1.49 -1.82 -0.63
C LEU A 107 -1.81 -0.39 -1.08
N ASP A 108 -2.83 -0.27 -1.92
CA ASP A 108 -3.36 1.02 -2.34
C ASP A 108 -4.74 1.23 -1.72
N LEU A 109 -4.83 2.15 -0.76
CA LEU A 109 -6.09 2.58 -0.18
C LEU A 109 -6.50 3.90 -0.83
N LEU A 110 -7.54 3.82 -1.64
CA LEU A 110 -8.01 4.92 -2.46
C LEU A 110 -9.30 5.50 -1.92
N ASP A 111 -9.47 6.81 -2.13
CA ASP A 111 -10.69 7.56 -1.79
C ASP A 111 -11.09 7.41 -0.32
N LEU A 112 -10.09 7.48 0.55
CA LEU A 112 -10.26 7.45 2.00
C LEU A 112 -11.05 8.67 2.47
N HIS A 113 -12.04 8.41 3.32
CA HIS A 113 -12.76 9.44 4.06
C HIS A 113 -12.07 9.66 5.41
N PRO A 114 -11.93 10.91 5.88
CA PRO A 114 -11.20 11.25 7.10
C PRO A 114 -11.83 10.70 8.38
N THR A 115 -13.16 10.59 8.41
CA THR A 115 -13.90 10.06 9.56
C THR A 115 -14.28 8.59 9.43
N LEU A 116 -13.93 7.93 8.31
CA LEU A 116 -14.22 6.50 8.21
C LEU A 116 -13.34 5.74 9.21
N PRO A 117 -13.84 4.63 9.78
CA PRO A 117 -13.02 3.65 10.47
C PRO A 117 -11.99 2.97 9.55
N GLY A 118 -11.91 3.34 8.26
CA GLY A 118 -11.21 2.63 7.20
C GLY A 118 -9.69 2.76 7.18
N LEU A 119 -9.10 3.77 7.86
CA LEU A 119 -7.66 3.73 8.11
C LEU A 119 -7.44 2.93 9.39
N PRO A 120 -6.75 1.78 9.34
CA PRO A 120 -6.51 1.03 10.55
C PRO A 120 -5.63 1.84 11.49
N LYS A 121 -5.77 1.58 12.80
CA LYS A 121 -4.88 2.17 13.80
C LYS A 121 -3.41 1.76 13.58
N SER A 122 -3.20 0.63 12.91
CA SER A 122 -1.90 0.07 12.56
C SER A 122 -2.02 -0.90 11.37
N PHE A 123 -1.01 -0.93 10.51
CA PHE A 123 -0.81 -1.97 9.50
C PHE A 123 0.02 -3.15 10.03
N ASP A 124 -0.09 -3.44 11.32
CA ASP A 124 0.65 -4.51 11.99
C ASP A 124 0.50 -5.86 11.26
N GLY A 125 1.59 -6.62 11.23
CA GLY A 125 1.66 -7.93 10.58
C GLY A 125 1.95 -7.88 9.08
N LEU A 126 1.82 -6.73 8.41
CA LEU A 126 2.12 -6.57 6.97
C LEU A 126 3.63 -6.48 6.68
N ARG A 127 4.40 -7.43 7.18
CA ARG A 127 5.88 -7.43 7.15
C ARG A 127 6.47 -7.58 5.75
N ALA A 128 5.67 -8.00 4.77
CA ALA A 128 6.07 -8.08 3.36
C ALA A 128 5.78 -6.79 2.58
N LEU A 129 5.04 -5.84 3.17
CA LEU A 129 4.60 -4.63 2.50
C LEU A 129 5.80 -3.75 2.15
N LYS A 130 5.94 -3.47 0.86
CA LYS A 130 6.99 -2.62 0.27
C LYS A 130 6.44 -1.27 -0.19
N MET A 131 5.19 -1.25 -0.65
CA MET A 131 4.56 -0.03 -1.15
C MET A 131 3.21 0.20 -0.48
N LEU A 132 3.00 1.41 0.00
CA LEU A 132 1.74 1.85 0.57
C LEU A 132 1.31 3.17 -0.07
N THR A 133 0.11 3.17 -0.67
CA THR A 133 -0.55 4.39 -1.13
C THR A 133 -1.77 4.68 -0.27
N LEU A 134 -1.84 5.90 0.28
CA LEU A 134 -3.00 6.44 0.97
C LEU A 134 -3.53 7.65 0.19
N ARG A 135 -4.73 7.56 -0.36
CA ARG A 135 -5.34 8.65 -1.13
C ARG A 135 -6.63 9.12 -0.46
N PHE A 136 -6.61 10.33 0.06
CA PHE A 136 -7.77 11.01 0.62
C PHE A 136 -8.39 11.92 -0.44
N GLN A 137 -9.56 11.53 -0.95
CA GLN A 137 -10.31 12.29 -1.98
C GLN A 137 -11.59 12.93 -1.44
N ASP A 138 -11.99 12.61 -0.21
CA ASP A 138 -13.21 13.15 0.34
C ASP A 138 -13.12 14.68 0.47
N ARG A 139 -14.20 15.37 0.10
CA ARG A 139 -14.34 16.83 0.14
C ARG A 139 -14.52 17.38 1.55
N SER A 140 -14.54 16.51 2.56
CA SER A 140 -14.53 16.91 3.97
C SER A 140 -13.30 17.75 4.31
N THR A 141 -13.53 18.77 5.13
CA THR A 141 -12.50 19.63 5.74
C THR A 141 -11.96 19.06 7.05
N ALA A 142 -12.34 17.83 7.40
CA ALA A 142 -11.88 17.20 8.62
C ALA A 142 -10.35 17.05 8.66
N GLU A 143 -9.79 17.17 9.86
CA GLU A 143 -8.38 16.92 10.12
C GLU A 143 -8.13 15.43 10.30
N VAL A 144 -7.09 14.92 9.64
CA VAL A 144 -6.60 13.55 9.80
C VAL A 144 -5.21 13.62 10.42
N THR A 145 -5.07 13.11 11.64
CA THR A 145 -3.75 12.94 12.26
C THR A 145 -3.27 11.51 12.07
N MET A 146 -2.12 11.34 11.42
CA MET A 146 -1.51 10.01 11.28
C MET A 146 -0.86 9.58 12.60
N SER A 147 -1.38 8.51 13.20
CA SER A 147 -0.83 7.93 14.44
C SER A 147 0.60 7.45 14.26
N LYS A 148 1.45 7.59 15.29
CA LYS A 148 2.79 6.99 15.35
C LYS A 148 2.79 5.47 15.18
N THR A 149 1.66 4.82 15.47
CA THR A 149 1.51 3.36 15.38
C THR A 149 1.17 2.89 13.97
N LEU A 150 0.83 3.80 13.05
CA LEU A 150 0.31 3.45 11.73
C LEU A 150 1.28 2.55 10.95
N PHE A 151 2.58 2.82 11.07
CA PHE A 151 3.65 2.13 10.35
C PHE A 151 4.52 1.23 11.23
N VAL A 152 4.01 0.82 12.39
CA VAL A 152 4.72 -0.14 13.25
C VAL A 152 4.87 -1.47 12.51
N ASP A 153 6.04 -2.09 12.64
CA ASP A 153 6.41 -3.38 12.04
C ASP A 153 6.41 -3.46 10.50
N LEU A 154 6.30 -2.31 9.82
CA LEU A 154 6.47 -2.19 8.38
C LEU A 154 7.95 -2.10 7.95
N ASN A 155 8.77 -3.02 8.46
CA ASN A 155 10.22 -2.98 8.31
C ASN A 155 10.73 -3.20 6.88
N LYS A 156 9.87 -3.56 5.93
CA LYS A 156 10.22 -3.69 4.49
C LYS A 156 9.62 -2.59 3.63
N LEU A 157 8.96 -1.59 4.24
CA LEU A 157 8.31 -0.53 3.50
C LEU A 157 9.36 0.40 2.91
N GLU A 158 9.40 0.43 1.58
CA GLU A 158 10.38 1.17 0.79
C GLU A 158 9.73 2.41 0.15
N TYR A 159 8.42 2.38 -0.07
CA TYR A 159 7.68 3.44 -0.76
C TYR A 159 6.39 3.80 -0.02
N VAL A 160 6.23 5.08 0.28
CA VAL A 160 4.99 5.64 0.84
C VAL A 160 4.53 6.78 -0.03
N LYS A 161 3.29 6.70 -0.52
CA LYS A 161 2.61 7.77 -1.23
C LYS A 161 1.38 8.19 -0.47
N ILE A 162 1.33 9.46 -0.10
CA ILE A 162 0.17 10.06 0.57
C ILE A 162 -0.31 11.21 -0.30
N TYR A 163 -1.58 11.14 -0.68
CA TYR A 163 -2.26 12.20 -1.42
C TYR A 163 -3.45 12.71 -0.62
N ALA A 164 -3.47 14.00 -0.31
CA ALA A 164 -4.53 14.65 0.45
C ALA A 164 -5.05 15.88 -0.32
N ARG A 165 -6.21 15.74 -0.98
CA ARG A 165 -6.78 16.85 -1.76
C ARG A 165 -7.48 17.88 -0.88
N SER A 166 -8.38 17.42 -0.03
CA SER A 166 -9.32 18.28 0.71
C SER A 166 -9.26 18.09 2.23
N VAL A 167 -8.76 16.94 2.69
CA VAL A 167 -8.58 16.68 4.13
C VAL A 167 -7.35 17.41 4.64
N LEU A 168 -7.44 17.98 5.84
CA LEU A 168 -6.29 18.60 6.50
C LEU A 168 -5.42 17.50 7.10
N LEU A 169 -4.30 17.18 6.45
CA LEU A 169 -3.45 16.09 6.88
C LEU A 169 -2.34 16.57 7.83
N ASN A 170 -2.26 15.96 9.01
CA ASN A 170 -1.26 16.21 10.04
C ASN A 170 -0.38 14.97 10.20
N ILE A 171 0.89 15.11 9.81
CA ILE A 171 1.90 14.06 9.90
C ILE A 171 2.97 14.52 10.88
N LYS A 172 3.24 13.71 11.91
CA LYS A 172 4.33 13.95 12.86
C LYS A 172 5.61 13.24 12.39
N PRO A 173 6.81 13.78 12.67
CA PRO A 173 8.07 13.15 12.28
C PRO A 173 8.17 11.71 12.80
N ASP A 174 7.76 11.49 14.05
CA ASP A 174 7.85 10.18 14.71
C ASP A 174 7.00 9.11 14.03
N THR A 175 5.97 9.49 13.29
CA THR A 175 5.20 8.57 12.46
C THR A 175 6.07 8.00 11.35
N LEU A 176 6.95 8.80 10.73
CA LEU A 176 7.79 8.38 9.61
C LEU A 176 9.15 7.82 10.04
N LYS A 177 9.66 8.19 11.22
CA LYS A 177 10.96 7.73 11.74
C LYS A 177 11.06 6.21 11.93
N THR A 178 9.94 5.50 12.06
CA THR A 178 9.94 4.04 12.17
C THR A 178 10.29 3.35 10.84
N LEU A 179 10.22 4.06 9.71
CA LEU A 179 10.40 3.52 8.37
C LEU A 179 11.88 3.53 7.95
N ASN A 180 12.70 2.70 8.60
CA ASN A 180 14.17 2.67 8.39
C ASN A 180 14.61 2.27 6.97
N HIS A 181 13.71 1.68 6.18
CA HIS A 181 13.97 1.24 4.81
C HIS A 181 13.29 2.10 3.75
N LEU A 182 12.69 3.24 4.15
CA LEU A 182 12.02 4.14 3.23
C LEU A 182 13.02 4.72 2.22
N GLN A 183 12.76 4.45 0.95
CA GLN A 183 13.53 4.93 -0.21
C GLN A 183 12.81 6.05 -0.95
N CYS A 184 11.49 6.15 -0.77
CA CYS A 184 10.67 7.07 -1.52
C CYS A 184 9.47 7.51 -0.71
N LEU A 185 9.37 8.82 -0.49
CA LEU A 185 8.21 9.46 0.11
C LEU A 185 7.60 10.42 -0.91
N VAL A 186 6.34 10.18 -1.23
CA VAL A 186 5.55 11.06 -2.09
C VAL A 186 4.44 11.69 -1.25
N LEU A 187 4.58 12.98 -0.94
CA LEU A 187 3.53 13.78 -0.31
C LEU A 187 2.92 14.68 -1.38
N SER A 188 1.62 14.61 -1.60
CA SER A 188 0.98 15.36 -2.70
C SER A 188 -0.42 15.81 -2.32
N GLY A 189 -0.89 16.87 -2.98
CA GLY A 189 -2.15 17.55 -2.64
C GLY A 189 -1.92 18.94 -2.03
N SER A 190 -2.99 19.57 -1.57
CA SER A 190 -3.00 21.00 -1.21
C SER A 190 -3.34 21.29 0.25
N ASN A 191 -3.69 20.27 1.05
CA ASN A 191 -4.26 20.48 2.38
C ASN A 191 -3.43 19.83 3.47
N PHE A 192 -2.16 20.21 3.60
CA PHE A 192 -1.36 19.84 4.76
C PHE A 192 -1.53 20.87 5.88
N ALA A 193 -1.60 20.42 7.13
CA ALA A 193 -1.77 21.31 8.27
C ALA A 193 -0.56 22.22 8.46
N CYS A 194 -0.77 23.52 8.70
CA CYS A 194 0.30 24.51 8.85
C CYS A 194 0.61 24.77 10.30
N ASN A 195 1.04 23.71 10.95
CA ASN A 195 1.37 23.72 12.35
C ASN A 195 2.82 23.24 12.56
N CYS A 196 3.31 23.39 13.79
CA CYS A 196 4.67 22.99 14.14
C CYS A 196 4.97 21.51 13.85
N PRO A 197 4.06 20.55 14.12
CA PRO A 197 4.24 19.16 13.71
C PRO A 197 4.58 18.96 12.22
N THR A 198 3.88 19.64 11.31
CA THR A 198 4.17 19.54 9.87
C THR A 198 5.50 20.17 9.51
N LEU A 199 5.84 21.32 10.11
CA LEU A 199 7.15 21.96 9.92
C LEU A 199 8.29 21.04 10.36
N ASP A 200 8.14 20.37 11.50
CA ASP A 200 9.12 19.41 12.00
C ASP A 200 9.23 18.20 11.07
N THR A 201 8.13 17.74 10.47
CA THR A 201 8.14 16.67 9.47
C THR A 201 8.91 17.09 8.23
N VAL A 202 8.73 18.32 7.76
CA VAL A 202 9.48 18.87 6.61
C VAL A 202 10.96 18.99 6.92
N ARG A 203 11.32 19.49 8.11
CA ARG A 203 12.72 19.54 8.56
C ARG A 203 13.34 18.14 8.66
N TRP A 204 12.61 17.17 9.22
CA TRP A 204 13.07 15.78 9.30
C TRP A 204 13.32 15.19 7.91
N ILE A 205 12.41 15.43 6.97
CA ILE A 205 12.53 15.05 5.56
C ILE A 205 13.77 15.67 4.93
N GLN A 206 13.98 16.98 5.09
CA GLN A 206 15.10 17.71 4.49
C GLN A 206 16.46 17.25 5.04
N ASN A 207 16.47 16.76 6.28
CA ASN A 207 17.66 16.21 6.93
C ASN A 207 17.92 14.74 6.56
N GLN A 208 17.03 14.06 5.84
CA GLN A 208 17.32 12.73 5.30
C GLN A 208 18.33 12.83 4.15
N LYS A 209 19.17 11.80 3.99
CA LYS A 209 20.15 11.77 2.91
C LYS A 209 19.42 11.92 1.56
N PRO A 210 19.88 12.78 0.63
CA PRO A 210 19.17 13.03 -0.63
C PRO A 210 18.86 11.76 -1.44
N SER A 211 19.73 10.75 -1.35
CA SER A 211 19.57 9.47 -2.02
C SER A 211 18.47 8.57 -1.46
N SER A 212 17.93 8.84 -0.27
CA SER A 212 16.94 7.96 0.38
C SER A 212 15.51 8.44 0.27
N LEU A 213 15.23 9.67 -0.17
CA LEU A 213 13.84 10.15 -0.35
C LEU A 213 13.60 10.95 -1.64
N HIS A 214 14.65 11.25 -2.41
CA HIS A 214 14.55 11.97 -3.68
C HIS A 214 15.02 11.09 -4.85
N GLY A 215 14.44 11.29 -6.03
CA GLY A 215 14.81 10.58 -7.25
C GLY A 215 13.70 9.69 -7.79
N GLN A 216 14.07 8.47 -8.18
CA GLN A 216 13.16 7.51 -8.81
C GLN A 216 13.11 6.23 -8.00
N TYR A 217 11.90 5.73 -7.77
CA TYR A 217 11.68 4.42 -7.17
C TYR A 217 11.17 3.47 -8.23
N LYS A 218 11.86 2.34 -8.40
CA LYS A 218 11.43 1.27 -9.30
C LYS A 218 10.73 0.20 -8.48
N ASP A 219 9.43 0.12 -8.67
CA ASP A 219 8.57 -0.87 -8.05
C ASP A 219 9.09 -2.30 -8.35
N PRO A 220 9.43 -3.10 -7.33
CA PRO A 220 10.02 -4.43 -7.53
C PRO A 220 9.03 -5.47 -8.08
N VAL A 221 7.73 -5.20 -8.03
CA VAL A 221 6.65 -6.12 -8.44
C VAL A 221 6.11 -5.73 -9.82
N THR A 222 5.68 -4.47 -9.98
CA THR A 222 5.14 -3.99 -11.25
C THR A 222 6.22 -3.47 -12.20
N HIS A 223 7.44 -3.21 -11.71
CA HIS A 223 8.53 -2.57 -12.46
C HIS A 223 8.20 -1.17 -13.00
N ARG A 224 7.13 -0.54 -12.50
CA ARG A 224 6.84 0.88 -12.75
C ARG A 224 7.87 1.75 -12.05
N VAL A 225 8.19 2.88 -12.66
CA VAL A 225 9.08 3.88 -12.08
C VAL A 225 8.22 5.04 -11.59
N GLU A 226 8.29 5.29 -10.28
CA GLU A 226 7.63 6.43 -9.63
C GLU A 226 8.67 7.51 -9.33
N GLN A 227 8.28 8.77 -9.44
CA GLN A 227 9.13 9.90 -9.06
C GLN A 227 8.92 10.20 -7.58
N CYS A 228 9.97 10.11 -6.78
CA CYS A 228 9.96 10.52 -5.38
C CYS A 228 9.89 12.04 -5.32
N ARG A 229 8.71 12.53 -4.97
CA ARG A 229 8.40 13.96 -4.94
C ARG A 229 7.65 14.26 -3.67
N ILE A 230 8.29 15.06 -2.85
CA ILE A 230 7.65 15.76 -1.75
C ILE A 230 7.08 16.98 -2.45
N GLY A 231 5.81 16.85 -2.85
CA GLY A 231 5.12 17.89 -3.58
C GLY A 231 5.20 19.21 -2.85
N THR A 232 4.82 20.28 -3.54
CA THR A 232 4.48 21.56 -2.93
C THR A 232 3.28 21.31 -2.04
N ALA A 233 3.50 20.69 -0.89
CA ALA A 233 2.58 20.76 0.22
C ALA A 233 2.47 22.26 0.47
N VAL A 234 1.32 22.80 0.11
CA VAL A 234 1.00 24.20 0.24
C VAL A 234 0.46 24.38 1.63
N CYS A 235 0.94 25.42 2.30
CA CYS A 235 0.46 25.69 3.62
C CYS A 235 -0.67 26.71 3.66
N GLY A 236 -1.90 26.23 3.86
CA GLY A 236 -3.07 27.10 4.04
C GLY A 236 -3.60 27.66 2.72
N SER A 237 -4.36 28.77 2.81
CA SER A 237 -4.99 29.43 1.65
C SER A 237 -4.01 30.21 0.78
N THR A 238 -2.79 30.44 1.25
CA THR A 238 -1.71 31.03 0.48
C THR A 238 -1.07 29.88 -0.29
N ASN A 239 -1.04 29.94 -1.63
CA ASN A 239 -0.43 28.92 -2.50
C ASN A 239 1.10 28.78 -2.34
N GLU A 240 1.63 29.08 -1.15
CA GLU A 240 3.04 29.09 -0.84
C GLU A 240 3.54 27.69 -0.46
N PRO A 241 4.66 27.24 -1.04
CA PRO A 241 5.27 25.97 -0.67
C PRO A 241 5.75 26.00 0.78
N ILE A 242 5.58 24.88 1.50
CA ILE A 242 6.01 24.69 2.90
C ILE A 242 7.53 24.92 3.14
N THR A 243 8.31 25.13 2.09
CA THR A 243 9.76 25.40 2.19
C THR A 243 10.11 26.76 2.81
N ASN A 244 9.18 27.70 2.92
CA ASN A 244 9.46 29.04 3.46
C ASN A 244 9.30 29.07 4.99
N GLN A 245 10.42 29.18 5.71
CA GLN A 245 10.50 29.21 7.17
C GLN A 245 9.82 30.45 7.82
N GLY A 246 9.42 31.45 7.04
CA GLY A 246 9.06 32.78 7.53
C GLY A 246 7.69 32.95 8.18
N GLN A 247 6.80 31.95 8.18
CA GLN A 247 5.41 32.11 8.64
C GLN A 247 5.01 31.31 9.88
N TYR A 248 5.88 30.47 10.42
CA TYR A 248 5.53 29.62 11.57
C TYR A 248 6.10 30.20 12.87
N ASN A 249 5.23 30.74 13.72
CA ASN A 249 5.56 31.05 15.12
C ASN A 249 5.60 29.75 15.95
N CYS A 250 6.57 28.89 15.64
CA CYS A 250 6.80 27.66 16.38
C CYS A 250 7.96 27.87 17.35
N THR A 251 7.64 28.00 18.64
CA THR A 251 8.65 27.83 19.68
C THR A 251 9.12 26.37 19.67
N PRO A 252 10.43 26.09 19.66
CA PRO A 252 10.94 24.74 19.81
C PRO A 252 10.36 24.14 21.09
N SER A 253 9.58 23.07 20.97
CA SER A 253 9.19 22.29 22.14
C SER A 253 10.46 21.64 22.66
N GLY A 254 10.85 21.96 23.89
CA GLY A 254 12.14 21.57 24.46
C GLY A 254 12.51 20.11 24.23
N ILE A 255 13.76 19.90 23.82
CA ILE A 255 14.46 18.61 23.78
C ILE A 255 14.75 18.16 25.20
#